data_AF-A0A7Y2P0A9-F1
#
_entry.id   AF-A0A7Y2P0A9-F1
#
_cell.length_a   1.000
_cell.length_b   1.000
_cell.length_c   1.000
_cell.angle_alpha   90.00
_cell.angle_beta   90.00
_cell.angle_gamma   90.00
#
_symmetry.space_group_name_H-M   'P 1'
#
loop_
_entity.id
_entity.type
_entity.pdbx_description
1 polymer ?
#
loop_
_entity_poly.entity_id
_entity_poly.type
_entity_poly.pdbx_seq_one_letter_code
_entity_poly.pdbx_strand_id
1 'polypeptide(L)'
;MTIPTRFLRISTGIAFTALVGLAMPVIASAHAVAGCMVPAGLASLFQPGKLILMGEVHGTAETPAAFDAAVCNALERGHAVSVGLELGPDQVEPLAGYLASDGGKPAVAKLLDSPFWTRAFQDGRSSMAMLSH
;
A
#
# COMPACT_ATOMS: atom_id res chain seq x y z
N MET A 1 16.34 -60.29 71.44
CA MET A 1 15.56 -59.32 72.23
C MET A 1 16.12 -57.95 71.92
N THR A 2 15.40 -57.16 71.10
CA THR A 2 15.40 -55.68 70.93
C THR A 2 14.86 -55.36 69.52
N ILE A 3 13.61 -54.90 69.43
CA ILE A 3 13.15 -53.51 69.17
C ILE A 3 12.95 -53.23 67.65
N PRO A 4 11.74 -52.83 67.22
CA PRO A 4 11.37 -52.61 65.83
C PRO A 4 11.71 -51.18 65.37
N THR A 5 11.92 -50.98 64.08
CA THR A 5 11.93 -49.64 63.48
C THR A 5 10.91 -49.54 62.36
N ARG A 6 9.94 -48.65 62.62
CA ARG A 6 8.94 -48.13 61.69
C ARG A 6 9.63 -47.59 60.44
N PHE A 7 9.04 -47.83 59.26
CA PHE A 7 9.19 -46.90 58.15
C PHE A 7 7.84 -46.33 57.71
N LEU A 8 7.91 -45.02 57.62
CA LEU A 8 6.92 -43.98 57.45
C LEU A 8 6.33 -44.01 56.03
N ARG A 9 5.00 -43.96 55.91
CA ARG A 9 4.30 -43.67 54.65
C ARG A 9 4.50 -42.19 54.33
N ILE A 10 5.03 -41.88 53.16
CA ILE A 10 5.01 -40.55 52.57
C ILE A 10 4.26 -40.63 51.25
N SER A 11 3.02 -40.14 51.29
CA SER A 11 2.20 -39.81 50.14
C SER A 11 2.65 -38.46 49.60
N THR A 12 3.00 -38.36 48.32
CA THR A 12 3.08 -37.05 47.64
C THR A 12 2.48 -37.20 46.24
N GLY A 13 1.37 -36.50 46.04
CA GLY A 13 0.60 -36.51 44.80
C GLY A 13 1.31 -35.74 43.69
N ILE A 14 1.27 -36.30 42.49
CA ILE A 14 1.72 -35.65 41.26
C ILE A 14 0.53 -34.82 40.75
N ALA A 15 0.58 -33.51 40.94
CA ALA A 15 -0.35 -32.58 40.32
C ALA A 15 0.06 -32.35 38.85
N PHE A 16 -0.64 -33.00 37.92
CA PHE A 16 -0.51 -32.75 36.48
C PHE A 16 -1.23 -31.43 36.15
N THR A 17 -0.48 -30.36 35.94
CA THR A 17 -1.02 -29.09 35.44
C THR A 17 -1.12 -29.17 33.92
N ALA A 18 -2.34 -29.31 33.39
CA ALA A 18 -2.59 -29.28 31.96
C ALA A 18 -2.54 -27.83 31.44
N LEU A 19 -1.53 -27.51 30.62
CA LEU A 19 -1.49 -26.27 29.86
C LEU A 19 -2.43 -26.40 28.65
N VAL A 20 -3.60 -25.77 28.71
CA VAL A 20 -4.48 -25.62 27.55
C VAL A 20 -3.91 -24.51 26.66
N GLY A 21 -3.28 -24.91 25.56
CA GLY A 21 -2.82 -23.98 24.52
C GLY A 21 -4.00 -23.40 23.76
N LEU A 22 -4.35 -22.14 24.03
CA LEU A 22 -5.23 -21.35 23.18
C LEU A 22 -4.50 -21.03 21.86
N ALA A 23 -4.79 -21.79 20.82
CA ALA A 23 -4.43 -21.41 19.46
C ALA A 23 -5.27 -20.18 19.06
N MET A 24 -4.65 -19.00 19.04
CA MET A 24 -5.26 -17.82 18.43
C MET A 24 -5.33 -18.01 16.91
N PRO A 25 -6.51 -17.95 16.29
CA PRO A 25 -6.59 -17.88 14.84
C PRO A 25 -6.05 -16.52 14.40
N VAL A 26 -4.92 -16.52 13.69
CA VAL A 26 -4.43 -15.34 12.97
C VAL A 26 -5.37 -15.15 11.78
N ILE A 27 -6.30 -14.21 11.89
CA ILE A 27 -7.09 -13.74 10.75
C ILE A 27 -6.15 -12.89 9.90
N ALA A 28 -5.58 -13.48 8.86
CA ALA A 28 -4.88 -12.72 7.83
C ALA A 28 -5.91 -11.80 7.15
N SER A 29 -5.86 -10.51 7.47
CA SER A 29 -6.59 -9.50 6.72
C SER A 29 -5.89 -9.35 5.36
N ALA A 30 -6.40 -10.03 4.35
CA ALA A 30 -6.12 -9.70 2.97
C ALA A 30 -6.74 -8.32 2.73
N HIS A 31 -5.98 -7.25 2.98
CA HIS A 31 -6.21 -6.00 2.26
C HIS A 31 -6.03 -6.39 0.80
N ALA A 32 -7.15 -6.59 0.10
CA ALA A 32 -7.10 -6.59 -1.35
C ALA A 32 -6.51 -5.23 -1.70
N VAL A 33 -5.24 -5.22 -2.10
CA VAL A 33 -4.76 -4.23 -3.07
C VAL A 33 -5.86 -4.29 -4.11
N ALA A 34 -6.66 -3.23 -4.23
CA ALA A 34 -7.55 -3.11 -5.36
C ALA A 34 -6.62 -3.30 -6.55
N GLY A 35 -6.71 -4.49 -7.19
CA GLY A 35 -5.70 -4.90 -8.15
C GLY A 35 -5.69 -3.92 -9.32
N CYS A 36 -5.00 -4.26 -10.39
CA CYS A 36 -5.09 -3.51 -11.62
C CYS A 36 -6.49 -3.60 -12.30
N MET A 37 -7.60 -3.56 -11.55
CA MET A 37 -8.96 -3.70 -12.00
C MET A 37 -9.43 -2.37 -12.57
N VAL A 38 -9.89 -2.40 -13.81
CA VAL A 38 -10.49 -1.25 -14.49
C VAL A 38 -11.96 -1.51 -14.80
N PRO A 39 -12.79 -0.47 -14.95
CA PRO A 39 -14.16 -0.62 -15.41
C PRO A 39 -14.26 -1.42 -16.70
N ALA A 40 -15.36 -2.16 -16.87
CA ALA A 40 -15.61 -2.95 -18.06
C ALA A 40 -15.49 -2.09 -19.32
N GLY A 41 -14.77 -2.61 -20.33
CA GLY A 41 -14.53 -1.91 -21.59
C GLY A 41 -13.35 -0.94 -21.60
N LEU A 42 -12.82 -0.49 -20.45
CA LEU A 42 -11.62 0.35 -20.46
C LEU A 42 -10.39 -0.43 -20.93
N ALA A 43 -10.26 -1.67 -20.47
CA ALA A 43 -9.11 -2.51 -20.81
C ALA A 43 -8.95 -2.81 -22.32
N SER A 44 -10.04 -2.78 -23.10
CA SER A 44 -9.94 -3.00 -24.55
C SER A 44 -9.34 -1.80 -25.27
N LEU A 45 -9.32 -0.62 -24.64
CA LEU A 45 -8.70 0.60 -25.17
C LEU A 45 -7.16 0.58 -25.07
N PHE A 46 -6.60 -0.24 -24.17
CA PHE A 46 -5.15 -0.40 -24.00
C PHE A 46 -4.58 -1.22 -25.17
N GLN A 47 -4.22 -0.52 -26.25
CA GLN A 47 -3.60 -1.11 -27.44
C GLN A 47 -2.28 -0.40 -27.75
N PRO A 48 -1.26 -1.10 -28.30
CA PRO A 48 -0.02 -0.47 -28.71
C PRO A 48 -0.23 0.71 -29.66
N GLY A 49 0.52 1.80 -29.45
CA GLY A 49 0.46 3.01 -30.28
C GLY A 49 -0.80 3.87 -30.09
N LYS A 50 -1.62 3.61 -29.05
CA LYS A 50 -2.74 4.48 -28.68
C LYS A 50 -2.34 5.49 -27.62
N LEU A 51 -2.84 6.71 -27.77
CA LEU A 51 -2.86 7.72 -26.72
C LEU A 51 -4.22 7.68 -26.03
N ILE A 52 -4.21 7.59 -24.71
CA ILE A 52 -5.41 7.68 -23.87
C ILE A 52 -5.26 8.91 -23.00
N LEU A 53 -6.23 9.81 -23.09
CA LEU A 53 -6.32 10.98 -22.23
C LEU A 53 -7.37 10.72 -21.15
N MET A 54 -6.96 10.74 -19.89
CA MET A 54 -7.87 10.61 -18.76
C MET A 54 -8.12 12.00 -18.17
N GLY A 55 -9.36 12.46 -18.26
CA GLY A 55 -9.78 13.68 -17.57
C GLY A 55 -9.93 13.43 -16.07
N GLU A 56 -9.78 14.49 -15.29
CA GLU A 56 -9.85 14.45 -13.84
C GLU A 56 -10.73 15.57 -13.28
N VAL A 57 -11.08 15.43 -12.00
CA VAL A 57 -11.67 16.52 -11.21
C VAL A 57 -10.70 16.80 -10.07
N HIS A 58 -10.09 17.99 -10.11
CA HIS A 58 -9.09 18.40 -9.14
C HIS A 58 -9.53 18.17 -7.69
N GLY A 59 -8.63 17.56 -6.92
CA GLY A 59 -8.81 17.34 -5.50
C GLY A 59 -9.67 16.13 -5.13
N THR A 60 -9.85 15.19 -6.06
CA THR A 60 -10.49 13.90 -5.80
C THR A 60 -9.44 12.79 -5.70
N ALA A 61 -9.69 11.77 -4.86
CA ALA A 61 -8.79 10.62 -4.72
C ALA A 61 -9.09 9.55 -5.78
N GLU A 62 -10.30 9.59 -6.33
CA GLU A 62 -10.85 8.64 -7.27
C GLU A 62 -10.12 8.69 -8.61
N THR A 63 -9.78 9.88 -9.12
CA THR A 63 -9.09 9.96 -10.41
C THR A 63 -7.64 9.46 -10.34
N PRO A 64 -6.79 9.86 -9.37
CA PRO A 64 -5.47 9.26 -9.19
C PRO A 64 -5.52 7.74 -9.03
N ALA A 65 -6.47 7.21 -8.25
CA ALA A 65 -6.64 5.77 -8.08
C ALA A 65 -7.06 5.06 -9.38
N ALA A 66 -7.98 5.65 -10.15
CA ALA A 66 -8.39 5.10 -11.44
C ALA A 66 -7.24 5.14 -12.48
N PHE A 67 -6.43 6.19 -12.45
CA PHE A 67 -5.24 6.31 -13.29
C PHE A 67 -4.20 5.23 -12.95
N ASP A 68 -3.91 5.04 -11.66
CA ASP A 68 -3.02 3.98 -11.19
C ASP A 68 -3.50 2.60 -11.64
N ALA A 69 -4.77 2.27 -11.38
CA ALA A 69 -5.36 1.01 -11.81
C ALA A 69 -5.27 0.79 -13.34
N ALA A 70 -5.42 1.85 -14.14
CA ALA A 70 -5.30 1.78 -15.59
C ALA A 70 -3.85 1.50 -16.06
N VAL A 71 -2.88 2.22 -15.51
CA VAL A 71 -1.45 2.01 -15.82
C VAL A 71 -1.03 0.60 -15.39
N CYS A 72 -1.37 0.22 -14.17
CA CYS A 72 -1.20 -1.13 -13.61
C CYS A 72 -1.77 -2.19 -14.57
N ASN A 73 -3.00 -2.00 -15.06
CA ASN A 73 -3.68 -2.99 -15.92
C ASN A 73 -2.98 -3.15 -17.27
N ALA A 74 -2.54 -2.03 -17.86
CA ALA A 74 -1.81 -2.06 -19.12
C ALA A 74 -0.45 -2.75 -18.97
N LEU A 75 0.26 -2.50 -17.86
CA LEU A 75 1.54 -3.15 -17.54
C LEU A 75 1.38 -4.66 -17.33
N GLU A 76 0.36 -5.11 -16.58
CA GLU A 76 0.08 -6.55 -16.38
C GLU A 76 -0.20 -7.29 -17.69
N ARG A 77 -0.70 -6.58 -18.71
CA ARG A 77 -0.94 -7.12 -20.06
C ARG A 77 0.31 -7.14 -20.94
N GLY A 78 1.45 -6.71 -20.42
CA GLY A 78 2.72 -6.67 -21.13
C GLY A 78 2.86 -5.49 -22.10
N HIS A 79 2.04 -4.44 -21.94
CA HIS A 79 2.22 -3.22 -22.73
C HIS A 79 3.33 -2.36 -22.15
N ALA A 80 4.15 -1.77 -23.01
CA ALA A 80 5.00 -0.65 -22.62
C ALA A 80 4.12 0.60 -22.46
N VAL A 81 4.21 1.25 -21.28
CA VAL A 81 3.39 2.42 -20.95
C VAL A 81 4.31 3.63 -20.77
N SER A 82 3.97 4.73 -21.41
CA SER A 82 4.54 6.05 -21.11
C SER A 82 3.46 6.91 -20.45
N VAL A 83 3.80 7.52 -19.32
CA VAL A 83 2.89 8.36 -18.54
C VAL A 83 3.22 9.83 -18.77
N GLY A 84 2.20 10.62 -19.10
CA GLY A 84 2.25 12.07 -19.08
C GLY A 84 1.37 12.59 -17.95
N LEU A 85 1.86 13.59 -17.21
CA LEU A 85 1.13 14.25 -16.12
C LEU A 85 0.85 15.71 -16.50
N GLU A 86 -0.29 16.24 -16.08
CA GLU A 86 -0.60 17.68 -16.18
C GLU A 86 0.19 18.46 -15.14
N LEU A 87 1.50 18.58 -15.34
CA LEU A 87 2.40 19.34 -14.49
C LEU A 87 3.11 20.42 -15.31
N GLY A 88 3.40 21.54 -14.65
CA GLY A 88 4.19 22.61 -15.24
C GLY A 88 5.66 22.20 -15.44
N PRO A 89 6.41 22.93 -16.29
CA PRO A 89 7.82 22.64 -16.54
C PRO A 89 8.71 22.79 -15.29
N ASP A 90 8.26 23.54 -14.28
CA ASP A 90 8.90 23.69 -12.98
C ASP A 90 8.93 22.38 -12.16
N GLN A 91 8.14 21.37 -12.55
CA GLN A 91 8.06 20.08 -11.88
C GLN A 91 8.99 19.01 -12.45
N VAL A 92 9.69 19.28 -13.57
CA VAL A 92 10.58 18.28 -14.19
C VAL A 92 11.68 17.82 -13.24
N GLU A 93 12.40 18.76 -12.61
CA GLU A 93 13.49 18.43 -11.68
C GLU A 93 13.01 17.82 -10.35
N PRO A 94 12.00 18.36 -9.65
CA PRO A 94 11.42 17.72 -8.47
C PRO A 94 10.95 16.28 -8.73
N LEU A 95 10.24 16.06 -9.85
CA LEU A 95 9.73 14.75 -10.22
C LEU A 95 10.86 13.78 -10.58
N ALA A 96 11.86 14.23 -11.36
CA ALA A 96 13.04 13.41 -11.66
C ALA A 96 13.79 12.99 -10.38
N GLY A 97 13.93 13.91 -9.43
CA GLY A 97 14.53 13.62 -8.13
C GLY A 97 13.75 12.60 -7.31
N TYR A 98 12.41 12.67 -7.34
CA TYR A 98 11.55 11.67 -6.70
C TYR A 98 11.66 10.30 -7.39
N LEU A 99 11.57 10.26 -8.73
CA LEU A 99 11.65 9.01 -9.52
C LEU A 99 13.01 8.30 -9.39
N ALA A 100 14.08 9.03 -9.11
CA ALA A 100 15.42 8.47 -8.86
C ALA A 100 15.62 8.01 -7.39
N SER A 101 14.66 8.25 -6.50
CA SER A 101 14.74 7.92 -5.08
C SER A 101 14.13 6.55 -4.75
N ASP A 102 14.06 6.21 -3.45
CA ASP A 102 13.36 5.03 -2.95
C ASP A 102 11.84 5.24 -2.80
N GLY A 103 11.32 6.44 -3.13
CA GLY A 103 9.91 6.80 -2.95
C GLY A 103 9.49 6.93 -1.48
N GLY A 104 10.43 6.90 -0.54
CA GLY A 104 10.13 6.95 0.89
C GLY A 104 9.59 8.30 1.34
N LYS A 105 9.13 8.35 2.60
CA LYS A 105 8.56 9.58 3.21
C LYS A 105 9.44 10.83 3.00
N PRO A 106 10.78 10.78 3.15
CA PRO A 106 11.62 11.96 2.90
C PRO A 106 11.62 12.40 1.44
N ALA A 107 11.58 11.47 0.50
CA ALA A 107 11.51 11.78 -0.93
C ALA A 107 10.16 12.38 -1.32
N VAL A 108 9.06 11.83 -0.78
CA VAL A 108 7.71 12.39 -0.93
C VAL A 108 7.65 13.81 -0.36
N ALA A 109 8.15 14.03 0.87
CA ALA A 109 8.17 15.36 1.48
C ALA A 109 8.93 16.37 0.60
N LYS A 110 10.10 15.98 0.07
CA LYS A 110 10.88 16.83 -0.83
C LYS A 110 10.12 17.16 -2.14
N LEU A 111 9.37 16.20 -2.70
CA LEU A 111 8.53 16.45 -3.87
C LEU A 111 7.41 17.46 -3.55
N LEU A 112 6.75 17.27 -2.40
CA LEU A 112 5.65 18.11 -1.92
C LEU A 112 6.07 19.51 -1.47
N ASP A 113 7.36 19.74 -1.21
CA ASP A 113 7.92 21.07 -0.95
C ASP A 113 8.13 21.91 -2.23
N SER A 114 7.88 21.35 -3.42
CA SER A 114 8.09 22.06 -4.69
C SER A 114 6.96 23.06 -5.02
N PRO A 115 7.18 24.01 -5.96
CA PRO A 115 6.27 25.13 -6.19
C PRO A 115 4.83 24.73 -6.58
N PHE A 116 4.64 23.65 -7.34
CA PHE A 116 3.30 23.17 -7.71
C PHE A 116 2.47 22.77 -6.50
N TRP A 117 3.09 22.14 -5.49
CA TRP A 117 2.40 21.65 -4.30
C TRP A 117 2.21 22.72 -3.21
N THR A 118 3.07 23.74 -3.20
CA THR A 118 3.07 24.84 -2.21
C THR A 118 2.41 26.13 -2.70
N ARG A 119 1.72 26.07 -3.84
CA ARG A 119 1.01 27.17 -4.49
C ARG A 119 0.00 27.88 -3.57
N ALA A 120 -0.14 29.20 -3.73
CA ALA A 120 -1.07 30.00 -2.92
C ALA A 120 -2.55 29.78 -3.30
N PHE A 121 -2.85 29.64 -4.58
CA PHE A 121 -4.22 29.42 -5.06
C PHE A 121 -4.58 27.94 -4.96
N GLN A 122 -5.59 27.60 -4.15
CA GLN A 122 -5.96 26.20 -3.91
C GLN A 122 -7.22 25.83 -4.70
N ASP A 123 -7.05 25.04 -5.76
CA ASP A 123 -8.12 24.55 -6.66
C ASP A 123 -8.28 23.02 -6.65
N GLY A 124 -7.57 22.33 -5.74
CA GLY A 124 -7.57 20.88 -5.62
C GLY A 124 -6.35 20.18 -6.25
N ARG A 125 -5.62 20.83 -7.17
CA ARG A 125 -4.44 20.25 -7.85
C ARG A 125 -3.32 19.80 -6.91
N SER A 126 -3.14 20.52 -5.81
CA SER A 126 -2.12 20.29 -4.80
C SER A 126 -2.68 19.67 -3.52
N SER A 127 -3.90 19.11 -3.55
CA SER A 127 -4.49 18.51 -2.36
C SER A 127 -3.87 17.15 -2.05
N MET A 128 -4.00 16.71 -0.81
CA MET A 128 -3.60 15.35 -0.41
C MET A 128 -4.38 14.25 -1.16
N ALA A 129 -5.55 14.55 -1.70
CA ALA A 129 -6.31 13.58 -2.50
C ALA A 129 -5.59 13.24 -3.82
N MET A 130 -4.78 14.17 -4.34
CA MET A 130 -3.99 13.96 -5.55
C MET A 130 -2.72 13.13 -5.31
N LEU A 131 -2.38 12.82 -4.06
CA LEU A 131 -1.27 11.94 -3.71
C LEU A 131 -1.78 10.50 -3.62
N SER A 132 -1.46 9.66 -4.61
CA SER A 132 -1.80 8.24 -4.59
C SER A 132 -1.08 7.50 -3.47
N HIS A 133 -1.75 6.50 -2.89
CA HIS A 133 -1.27 5.70 -1.76
C HIS A 133 -0.46 4.47 -2.18
#